data_AF-A0A7K1UD44-F1
#
_entry.id   AF-A0A7K1UD44-F1
#
_cell.length_a   1.000
_cell.length_b   1.000
_cell.length_c   1.000
_cell.angle_alpha   90.00
_cell.angle_beta   90.00
_cell.angle_gamma   90.00
#
_symmetry.space_group_name_H-M   'P 1'
#
loop_
_entity.id
_entity.type
_entity.pdbx_description
1 polymer ?
#
loop_
_entity_poly.entity_id
_entity_poly.type
_entity_poly.pdbx_seq_one_letter_code
_entity_poly.pdbx_strand_id
1 'polypeptide(L)'
;MRFSLLILLLLSLTAGAQPIIPFDSPRWKITGNGFVQETHLGRPAYRLAKGAALLEDVNFKNGTIEFDIALAKERYFPAIEFRVQDEYNYEQYYLRPHQSGNPDAMQYTPVYNNSAGWQLYYGEGYNNPVILPFDRWLHVKLVVLGSQAEVYFDQDTTPVLFIRHLRRDIAGGKIKLSNMAPSPAWYSNFTYTSTDAVTIRSKAAPVPPLPSTVITSWQVSSPFNEKQLTNKFHLSAADTAKLSWKHLNADELGVTDLAMLSGVDSNSNTVFVKRIIYADKPGIQKLSFGFSDRAKVYLNNRLQYAGEDGFMSRDYRFLGTIGYFDAVYLDLKKGRNELWIAVSEDFGGWGIKAKLE
;
A
#
# COMPACT_ATOMS: atom_id res chain seq x y z
N MET A 1 61.41 -21.61 -31.32
CA MET A 1 59.96 -21.41 -31.12
C MET A 1 59.52 -22.20 -29.89
N ARG A 2 59.16 -21.53 -28.79
CA ARG A 2 58.63 -22.17 -27.57
C ARG A 2 57.12 -21.95 -27.56
N PHE A 3 56.34 -23.02 -27.67
CA PHE A 3 54.89 -22.99 -27.49
C PHE A 3 54.58 -23.10 -26.00
N SER A 4 54.05 -22.03 -25.41
CA SER A 4 53.47 -22.06 -24.07
C SER A 4 52.01 -22.52 -24.18
N LEU A 5 51.71 -23.65 -23.56
CA LEU A 5 50.37 -24.21 -23.45
C LEU A 5 49.61 -23.46 -22.35
N LEU A 6 48.63 -22.64 -22.74
CA LEU A 6 47.77 -21.92 -21.81
C LEU A 6 46.61 -22.85 -21.41
N ILE A 7 46.63 -23.36 -20.18
CA ILE A 7 45.52 -24.14 -19.61
C ILE A 7 44.47 -23.16 -19.10
N LEU A 8 43.33 -23.08 -19.79
CA LEU A 8 42.15 -22.34 -19.33
C LEU A 8 41.45 -23.19 -18.25
N LEU A 9 41.51 -22.76 -16.99
CA LEU A 9 40.64 -23.28 -15.94
C LEU A 9 39.24 -22.68 -16.11
N LEU A 10 38.29 -23.49 -16.58
CA LEU A 10 36.87 -23.19 -16.52
C LEU A 10 36.38 -23.41 -15.08
N LEU A 11 36.25 -22.33 -14.32
CA LEU A 11 35.55 -22.34 -13.04
C LEU A 11 34.03 -22.34 -13.31
N SER A 12 33.43 -23.52 -13.18
CA SER A 12 31.98 -23.70 -13.18
C SER A 12 31.40 -23.03 -11.92
N LEU A 13 30.83 -21.83 -12.08
CA LEU A 13 29.99 -21.24 -11.04
C LEU A 13 28.69 -22.04 -10.97
N THR A 14 28.64 -23.04 -10.10
CA THR A 14 27.37 -23.67 -9.71
C THR A 14 26.59 -22.64 -8.88
N ALA A 15 25.63 -21.98 -9.51
CA ALA A 15 24.59 -21.25 -8.78
C ALA A 15 23.83 -22.27 -7.93
N GLY A 16 24.15 -22.36 -6.64
CA GLY A 16 23.42 -23.19 -5.71
C GLY A 16 21.99 -22.67 -5.63
N ALA A 17 21.02 -23.48 -6.06
CA ALA A 17 19.61 -23.22 -5.76
C ALA A 17 19.48 -23.10 -4.24
N GLN A 18 18.90 -22.00 -3.77
CA GLN A 18 18.65 -21.83 -2.34
C GLN A 18 17.70 -22.94 -1.86
N PRO A 19 17.90 -23.48 -0.65
CA PRO A 19 17.05 -24.54 -0.16
C PRO A 19 15.62 -24.02 0.00
N ILE A 20 14.66 -24.75 -0.56
CA ILE A 20 13.23 -24.59 -0.26
C ILE A 20 13.07 -24.64 1.25
N ILE A 21 12.29 -23.70 1.81
CA ILE A 21 11.90 -23.73 3.21
C ILE A 21 10.62 -24.55 3.28
N PRO A 22 10.71 -25.78 3.84
CA PRO A 22 9.52 -26.60 4.00
C PRO A 22 8.54 -25.87 4.92
N PHE A 23 7.25 -25.95 4.61
CA PHE A 23 6.22 -25.29 5.41
C PHE A 23 5.88 -26.04 6.71
N ASP A 24 6.37 -27.27 6.89
CA ASP A 24 6.43 -28.00 8.16
C ASP A 24 7.67 -27.62 8.98
N SER A 25 8.52 -26.73 8.46
CA SER A 25 9.64 -26.20 9.21
C SER A 25 9.14 -25.45 10.45
N PRO A 26 9.75 -25.67 11.63
CA PRO A 26 9.40 -24.95 12.86
C PRO A 26 9.72 -23.44 12.78
N ARG A 27 10.34 -22.99 11.69
CA ARG A 27 10.59 -21.56 11.40
C ARG A 27 9.33 -20.78 11.11
N TRP A 28 8.27 -21.46 10.66
CA TRP A 28 6.98 -20.85 10.36
C TRP A 28 6.12 -20.75 11.63
N LYS A 29 5.75 -19.53 11.99
CA LYS A 29 4.68 -19.28 12.93
C LYS A 29 3.36 -19.15 12.20
N ILE A 30 2.49 -20.10 12.46
CA ILE A 30 1.18 -20.19 11.84
C ILE A 30 0.14 -19.52 12.73
N THR A 31 -0.73 -18.71 12.13
CA THR A 31 -1.90 -18.12 12.80
C THR A 31 -3.16 -18.44 12.01
N GLY A 32 -4.27 -18.64 12.73
CA GLY A 32 -5.55 -19.07 12.14
C GLY A 32 -5.66 -20.57 11.92
N ASN A 33 -6.86 -21.02 11.55
CA ASN A 33 -7.19 -22.46 11.51
C ASN A 33 -7.16 -23.07 10.11
N GLY A 34 -6.90 -22.28 9.07
CA GLY A 34 -6.93 -22.78 7.69
C GLY A 34 -5.57 -22.91 7.04
N PHE A 35 -4.49 -23.07 7.81
CA PHE A 35 -3.20 -23.53 7.30
C PHE A 35 -3.11 -25.05 7.46
N VAL A 36 -3.32 -25.79 6.37
CA VAL A 36 -3.40 -27.25 6.39
C VAL A 36 -2.46 -27.81 5.34
N GLN A 37 -1.61 -28.75 5.76
CA GLN A 37 -0.76 -29.50 4.86
C GLN A 37 -1.59 -30.52 4.08
N GLU A 38 -1.47 -30.51 2.76
CA GLU A 38 -2.16 -31.46 1.89
C GLU A 38 -1.37 -31.66 0.59
N THR A 39 -1.82 -32.62 -0.23
CA THR A 39 -1.37 -32.71 -1.62
C THR A 39 -2.34 -31.93 -2.49
N HIS A 40 -1.84 -30.97 -3.26
CA HIS A 40 -2.62 -30.19 -4.22
C HIS A 40 -1.92 -30.19 -5.57
N LEU A 41 -2.67 -30.44 -6.66
CA LEU A 41 -2.14 -30.52 -8.02
C LEU A 41 -0.86 -31.38 -8.13
N GLY A 42 -0.85 -32.54 -7.45
CA GLY A 42 0.24 -33.51 -7.46
C GLY A 42 1.50 -33.12 -6.66
N ARG A 43 1.46 -32.07 -5.84
CA ARG A 43 2.61 -31.63 -5.03
C ARG A 43 2.24 -31.43 -3.55
N PRO A 44 3.18 -31.60 -2.61
CA PRO A 44 3.02 -31.12 -1.24
C PRO A 44 2.75 -29.61 -1.25
N ALA A 45 1.70 -29.22 -0.56
CA ALA A 45 1.20 -27.87 -0.54
C ALA A 45 0.64 -27.53 0.84
N TYR A 46 0.56 -26.23 1.11
CA TYR A 46 -0.15 -25.71 2.26
C TYR A 46 -1.32 -24.89 1.76
N ARG A 47 -2.51 -25.42 2.04
CA ARG A 47 -3.74 -24.68 1.86
C ARG A 47 -3.80 -23.62 2.94
N LEU A 48 -3.99 -22.36 2.55
CA LEU A 48 -4.12 -21.22 3.44
C LEU A 48 -5.48 -20.53 3.23
N ALA A 49 -6.30 -20.56 4.27
CA ALA A 49 -7.57 -19.84 4.39
C ALA A 49 -7.69 -19.27 5.81
N LYS A 50 -8.23 -18.05 5.97
CA LYS A 50 -8.40 -17.38 7.27
C LYS A 50 -7.16 -17.48 8.18
N GLY A 51 -5.98 -17.18 7.66
CA GLY A 51 -4.74 -17.34 8.42
C GLY A 51 -3.50 -16.75 7.77
N ALA A 52 -2.37 -16.92 8.44
CA ALA A 52 -1.07 -16.48 7.96
C ALA A 52 0.04 -17.47 8.36
N ALA A 53 1.13 -17.44 7.61
CA ALA A 53 2.39 -18.12 7.93
C ALA A 53 3.51 -17.07 7.95
N LEU A 54 4.02 -16.75 9.15
CA LEU A 54 5.09 -15.78 9.37
C LEU A 54 6.42 -16.51 9.53
N LEU A 55 7.41 -16.14 8.74
CA LEU A 55 8.78 -16.60 8.94
C LEU A 55 9.45 -15.70 9.99
N GLU A 56 9.60 -16.19 11.22
CA GLU A 56 10.00 -15.33 12.34
C GLU A 56 11.51 -15.05 12.40
N ASP A 57 12.32 -15.95 11.85
CA ASP A 57 13.78 -15.94 11.95
C ASP A 57 14.47 -15.32 10.72
N VAL A 58 13.79 -14.38 10.05
CA VAL A 58 14.33 -13.65 8.90
C VAL A 58 14.34 -12.15 9.13
N ASN A 59 15.38 -11.50 8.60
CA ASN A 59 15.50 -10.05 8.51
C ASN A 59 15.75 -9.66 7.04
N PHE A 60 14.71 -9.73 6.22
CA PHE A 60 14.75 -9.47 4.78
C PHE A 60 14.65 -7.96 4.51
N LYS A 61 15.71 -7.40 3.91
CA LYS A 61 15.77 -6.00 3.43
C LYS A 61 15.71 -5.97 1.91
N ASN A 62 16.68 -6.61 1.26
CA ASN A 62 16.81 -6.70 -0.20
C ASN A 62 17.03 -8.17 -0.60
N GLY A 63 16.74 -8.48 -1.85
CA GLY A 63 17.03 -9.76 -2.47
C GLY A 63 15.83 -10.34 -3.19
N THR A 64 15.60 -11.65 -3.09
CA THR A 64 14.48 -12.33 -3.76
C THR A 64 13.57 -13.06 -2.78
N ILE A 65 12.28 -13.12 -3.10
CA ILE A 65 11.29 -13.99 -2.46
C ILE A 65 10.58 -14.74 -3.59
N GLU A 66 10.54 -16.06 -3.54
CA GLU A 66 9.96 -16.89 -4.59
C GLU A 66 9.05 -17.96 -3.98
N PHE A 67 7.91 -18.22 -4.61
CA PHE A 67 6.98 -19.27 -4.19
C PHE A 67 6.05 -19.67 -5.34
N ASP A 68 5.51 -20.88 -5.28
CA ASP A 68 4.44 -21.31 -6.15
C ASP A 68 3.09 -21.12 -5.44
N ILE A 69 2.10 -20.58 -6.16
CA ILE A 69 0.73 -20.40 -5.66
C ILE A 69 -0.28 -21.02 -6.64
N ALA A 70 -1.27 -21.76 -6.12
CA ALA A 70 -2.46 -22.16 -6.86
C ALA A 70 -3.69 -21.42 -6.33
N LEU A 71 -4.57 -20.99 -7.22
CA LEU A 71 -5.65 -20.05 -6.95
C LEU A 71 -7.01 -20.67 -7.22
N ALA A 72 -7.98 -20.41 -6.35
CA ALA A 72 -9.39 -20.60 -6.61
C ALA A 72 -9.96 -19.40 -7.40
N LYS A 73 -10.97 -19.62 -8.22
CA LYS A 73 -11.65 -18.54 -8.97
C LYS A 73 -12.73 -17.87 -8.12
N GLU A 74 -12.31 -17.21 -7.05
CA GLU A 74 -13.18 -16.63 -6.02
C GLU A 74 -12.77 -15.20 -5.62
N ARG A 75 -13.60 -14.50 -4.83
CA ARG A 75 -13.25 -13.19 -4.26
C ARG A 75 -12.48 -13.33 -2.95
N TYR A 76 -11.15 -13.15 -3.02
CA TYR A 76 -10.24 -13.12 -1.87
C TYR A 76 -8.90 -12.46 -2.28
N PHE A 77 -7.98 -12.37 -1.32
CA PHE A 77 -6.78 -11.53 -1.41
C PHE A 77 -5.57 -12.27 -0.83
N PRO A 78 -5.09 -13.36 -1.46
CA PRO A 78 -3.88 -14.02 -1.01
C PRO A 78 -2.69 -13.10 -1.22
N ALA A 79 -1.87 -12.94 -0.18
CA ALA A 79 -0.84 -11.92 -0.12
C ALA A 79 0.52 -12.48 0.33
N ILE A 80 1.56 -11.78 -0.11
CA ILE A 80 2.90 -11.82 0.45
C ILE A 80 3.16 -10.47 1.10
N GLU A 81 3.61 -10.51 2.34
CA GLU A 81 4.03 -9.35 3.11
C GLU A 81 5.52 -9.48 3.40
N PHE A 82 6.26 -8.38 3.23
CA PHE A 82 7.70 -8.36 3.35
C PHE A 82 8.17 -7.09 4.06
N ARG A 83 9.40 -7.11 4.56
CA ARG A 83 9.92 -6.09 5.49
C ARG A 83 8.98 -5.87 6.68
N VAL A 84 8.33 -6.94 7.15
CA VAL A 84 7.36 -6.89 8.24
C VAL A 84 8.07 -6.49 9.53
N GLN A 85 7.74 -5.29 10.04
CA GLN A 85 8.30 -4.76 11.29
C GLN A 85 7.49 -5.27 12.49
N ASP A 86 6.17 -5.23 12.36
CA ASP A 86 5.20 -5.70 13.33
C ASP A 86 3.89 -6.10 12.62
N GLU A 87 2.87 -6.46 13.38
CA GLU A 87 1.57 -6.90 12.84
C GLU A 87 0.76 -5.79 12.14
N TYR A 88 1.20 -4.53 12.25
CA TYR A 88 0.55 -3.34 11.72
C TYR A 88 1.34 -2.66 10.60
N ASN A 89 2.61 -3.03 10.39
CA ASN A 89 3.56 -2.24 9.60
C ASN A 89 4.44 -3.11 8.69
N TYR A 90 4.11 -3.11 7.39
CA TYR A 90 4.78 -3.95 6.39
C TYR A 90 4.50 -3.47 4.95
N GLU A 91 5.28 -3.98 4.00
CA GLU A 91 4.95 -3.89 2.58
C GLU A 91 4.09 -5.09 2.19
N GLN A 92 3.06 -4.88 1.37
CA GLN A 92 2.16 -5.95 0.95
C GLN A 92 2.00 -5.97 -0.58
N TYR A 93 2.10 -7.17 -1.14
CA TYR A 93 1.68 -7.46 -2.50
C TYR A 93 0.66 -8.59 -2.48
N TYR A 94 -0.47 -8.41 -3.15
CA TYR A 94 -1.55 -9.38 -3.12
C TYR A 94 -2.20 -9.56 -4.49
N LEU A 95 -2.79 -10.74 -4.70
CA LEU A 95 -3.52 -11.07 -5.91
C LEU A 95 -5.02 -10.87 -5.70
N ARG A 96 -5.75 -10.63 -6.79
CA ARG A 96 -7.21 -10.53 -6.80
C ARG A 96 -7.78 -11.51 -7.83
N PRO A 97 -7.88 -12.81 -7.52
CA PRO A 97 -8.37 -13.85 -8.44
C PRO A 97 -9.67 -13.50 -9.18
N HIS A 98 -10.67 -12.98 -8.47
CA HIS A 98 -11.93 -12.47 -9.05
C HIS A 98 -11.80 -11.29 -10.04
N GLN A 99 -10.64 -10.63 -10.10
CA GLN A 99 -10.31 -9.54 -11.02
C GLN A 99 -9.32 -9.96 -12.11
N SER A 100 -9.11 -11.26 -12.33
CA SER A 100 -8.24 -11.75 -13.42
C SER A 100 -8.56 -11.06 -14.76
N GLY A 101 -7.54 -10.47 -15.38
CA GLY A 101 -7.63 -9.70 -16.62
C GLY A 101 -8.04 -8.22 -16.47
N ASN A 102 -8.59 -7.82 -15.32
CA ASN A 102 -8.96 -6.41 -15.05
C ASN A 102 -7.74 -5.61 -14.56
N PRO A 103 -7.78 -4.26 -14.62
CA PRO A 103 -6.64 -3.40 -14.27
C PRO A 103 -6.07 -3.64 -12.87
N ASP A 104 -6.89 -4.15 -11.96
CA ASP A 104 -6.62 -4.40 -10.54
C ASP A 104 -6.61 -5.90 -10.21
N ALA A 105 -6.15 -6.75 -11.14
CA ALA A 105 -5.96 -8.20 -10.93
C ALA A 105 -4.95 -8.54 -9.81
N MET A 106 -4.11 -7.60 -9.43
CA MET A 106 -3.04 -7.68 -8.44
C MET A 106 -2.76 -6.27 -7.92
N GLN A 107 -2.19 -6.13 -6.73
CA GLN A 107 -1.86 -4.82 -6.19
C GLN A 107 -0.72 -4.87 -5.16
N TYR A 108 0.13 -3.84 -5.20
CA TYR A 108 1.05 -3.47 -4.14
C TYR A 108 0.46 -2.31 -3.33
N THR A 109 0.57 -2.39 -2.01
CA THR A 109 0.29 -1.29 -1.09
C THR A 109 1.23 -1.39 0.13
N PRO A 110 1.76 -0.27 0.65
CA PRO A 110 2.23 -0.27 2.02
C PRO A 110 1.05 -0.49 2.98
N VAL A 111 1.37 -0.99 4.15
CA VAL A 111 0.45 -1.03 5.28
C VAL A 111 1.05 -0.23 6.42
N TYR A 112 0.34 0.80 6.88
CA TYR A 112 0.71 1.62 8.03
C TYR A 112 -0.36 1.49 9.12
N ASN A 113 0.05 1.16 10.34
CA ASN A 113 -0.86 1.05 11.48
C ASN A 113 -2.12 0.21 11.17
N ASN A 114 -1.93 -0.94 10.50
CA ASN A 114 -2.96 -1.86 10.04
C ASN A 114 -3.88 -1.36 8.90
N SER A 115 -3.60 -0.18 8.33
CA SER A 115 -4.34 0.35 7.19
C SER A 115 -3.62 0.02 5.89
N ALA A 116 -4.23 -0.83 5.08
CA ALA A 116 -3.79 -1.12 3.72
C ALA A 116 -4.39 -0.08 2.77
N GLY A 117 -3.58 0.87 2.31
CA GLY A 117 -4.00 2.04 1.55
C GLY A 117 -4.39 1.81 0.09
N TRP A 118 -5.10 0.73 -0.24
CA TRP A 118 -5.39 0.35 -1.64
C TRP A 118 -6.22 1.39 -2.42
N GLN A 119 -6.98 2.27 -1.75
CA GLN A 119 -7.67 3.43 -2.35
C GLN A 119 -6.74 4.60 -2.66
N LEU A 120 -5.56 4.64 -2.04
CA LEU A 120 -4.53 5.66 -2.24
C LEU A 120 -3.46 5.21 -3.24
N TYR A 121 -3.12 3.93 -3.19
CA TYR A 121 -2.02 3.31 -3.93
C TYR A 121 -2.55 2.49 -5.10
N TYR A 122 -2.98 3.17 -6.15
CA TYR A 122 -3.55 2.55 -7.36
C TYR A 122 -3.00 3.19 -8.63
N GLY A 123 -3.12 2.49 -9.75
CA GLY A 123 -2.58 2.88 -11.04
C GLY A 123 -1.14 2.42 -11.25
N GLU A 124 -0.42 3.17 -12.10
CA GLU A 124 0.91 2.80 -12.55
C GLU A 124 1.89 2.63 -11.38
N GLY A 125 2.51 1.46 -11.28
CA GLY A 125 3.44 1.12 -10.20
C GLY A 125 2.80 0.48 -8.97
N TYR A 126 1.46 0.40 -8.92
CA TYR A 126 0.73 -0.25 -7.83
C TYR A 126 -0.07 -1.46 -8.30
N ASN A 127 -0.69 -1.42 -9.47
CA ASN A 127 -1.43 -2.53 -10.04
C ASN A 127 -1.25 -2.61 -11.56
N ASN A 128 -1.55 -3.77 -12.13
CA ASN A 128 -1.46 -4.01 -13.57
C ASN A 128 -2.47 -5.11 -13.96
N PRO A 129 -3.12 -5.03 -15.14
CA PRO A 129 -3.90 -6.14 -15.66
C PRO A 129 -3.02 -7.36 -15.94
N VAL A 130 -3.45 -8.52 -15.43
CA VAL A 130 -2.83 -9.81 -15.72
C VAL A 130 -3.88 -10.91 -15.65
N ILE A 131 -3.80 -11.89 -16.55
CA ILE A 131 -4.66 -13.08 -16.50
C ILE A 131 -4.05 -14.06 -15.49
N LEU A 132 -4.75 -14.30 -14.39
CA LEU A 132 -4.38 -15.27 -13.37
C LEU A 132 -4.86 -16.69 -13.77
N PRO A 133 -4.01 -17.72 -13.63
CA PRO A 133 -4.38 -19.11 -13.89
C PRO A 133 -5.12 -19.75 -12.69
N PHE A 134 -6.02 -20.71 -12.94
CA PHE A 134 -6.89 -21.31 -11.90
C PHE A 134 -6.77 -22.84 -11.70
N ASP A 135 -5.98 -23.54 -12.52
CA ASP A 135 -5.84 -25.02 -12.44
C ASP A 135 -4.38 -25.46 -12.57
N ARG A 136 -3.46 -24.58 -12.18
CA ARG A 136 -2.02 -24.85 -12.15
C ARG A 136 -1.34 -24.04 -11.06
N TRP A 137 -0.10 -24.43 -10.78
CA TRP A 137 0.84 -23.59 -10.05
C TRP A 137 1.24 -22.37 -10.89
N LEU A 138 1.11 -21.19 -10.31
CA LEU A 138 1.73 -19.95 -10.75
C LEU A 138 2.99 -19.75 -9.92
N HIS A 139 4.15 -19.68 -10.56
CA HIS A 139 5.37 -19.28 -9.85
C HIS A 139 5.39 -17.76 -9.72
N VAL A 140 5.66 -17.24 -8.53
CA VAL A 140 5.74 -15.82 -8.24
C VAL A 140 7.13 -15.51 -7.69
N LYS A 141 7.79 -14.53 -8.29
CA LYS A 141 9.10 -14.03 -7.85
C LYS A 141 9.05 -12.53 -7.60
N LEU A 142 9.44 -12.12 -6.40
CA LEU A 142 9.66 -10.73 -6.04
C LEU A 142 11.17 -10.48 -6.01
N VAL A 143 11.63 -9.43 -6.70
CA VAL A 143 12.98 -8.88 -6.58
C VAL A 143 12.86 -7.54 -5.88
N VAL A 144 13.50 -7.38 -4.72
CA VAL A 144 13.40 -6.18 -3.87
C VAL A 144 14.77 -5.55 -3.70
N LEU A 145 14.90 -4.26 -4.02
CA LEU A 145 16.16 -3.52 -3.86
C LEU A 145 15.90 -2.07 -3.46
N GLY A 146 16.31 -1.71 -2.26
CA GLY A 146 16.16 -0.35 -1.75
C GLY A 146 14.68 0.05 -1.70
N SER A 147 14.32 1.12 -2.40
CA SER A 147 12.94 1.59 -2.51
C SER A 147 12.18 1.01 -3.70
N GLN A 148 12.70 -0.02 -4.38
CA GLN A 148 12.08 -0.56 -5.60
C GLN A 148 11.84 -2.06 -5.49
N ALA A 149 10.84 -2.53 -6.22
CA ALA A 149 10.62 -3.96 -6.39
C ALA A 149 10.05 -4.30 -7.76
N GLU A 150 10.27 -5.53 -8.18
CA GLU A 150 9.68 -6.12 -9.39
C GLU A 150 9.01 -7.43 -9.03
N VAL A 151 7.83 -7.66 -9.61
CA VAL A 151 7.11 -8.92 -9.47
C VAL A 151 7.09 -9.61 -10.83
N TYR A 152 7.47 -10.88 -10.85
CA TYR A 152 7.51 -11.74 -12.02
C TYR A 152 6.59 -12.93 -11.82
N PHE A 153 5.96 -13.36 -12.90
CA PHE A 153 5.18 -14.59 -12.96
C PHE A 153 5.88 -15.63 -13.83
N ASP A 154 5.81 -16.89 -13.41
CA ASP A 154 6.46 -18.00 -14.05
C ASP A 154 7.96 -17.74 -14.27
N GLN A 155 8.52 -18.19 -15.39
CA GLN A 155 9.92 -17.96 -15.75
C GLN A 155 10.05 -16.78 -16.74
N ASP A 156 9.10 -15.83 -16.71
CA ASP A 156 9.16 -14.65 -17.56
C ASP A 156 10.31 -13.72 -17.15
N THR A 157 10.87 -13.05 -18.15
CA THR A 157 11.93 -12.04 -18.01
C THR A 157 11.38 -10.63 -17.91
N THR A 158 10.09 -10.43 -18.19
CA THR A 158 9.40 -9.15 -18.04
C THR A 158 8.61 -9.16 -16.73
N PRO A 159 8.78 -8.16 -15.85
CA PRO A 159 7.99 -8.10 -14.63
C PRO A 159 6.52 -7.78 -14.95
N VAL A 160 5.61 -8.50 -14.30
CA VAL A 160 4.17 -8.20 -14.33
C VAL A 160 3.83 -6.92 -13.56
N LEU A 161 4.69 -6.48 -12.64
CA LEU A 161 4.62 -5.18 -12.00
C LEU A 161 6.00 -4.69 -11.63
N PHE A 162 6.24 -3.42 -11.93
CA PHE A 162 7.38 -2.68 -11.42
C PHE A 162 6.90 -1.67 -10.37
N ILE A 163 7.21 -1.95 -9.12
CA ILE A 163 6.94 -1.07 -7.98
C ILE A 163 8.04 -0.01 -7.93
N ARG A 164 7.69 1.19 -8.37
CA ARG A 164 8.62 2.32 -8.53
C ARG A 164 9.16 2.86 -7.22
N HIS A 165 8.34 2.79 -6.17
CA HIS A 165 8.66 3.30 -4.85
C HIS A 165 7.88 2.52 -3.78
N LEU A 166 8.57 1.60 -3.12
CA LEU A 166 8.16 1.02 -1.85
C LEU A 166 8.08 2.14 -0.80
N ARG A 167 6.90 2.33 -0.23
CA ARG A 167 6.57 3.54 0.53
C ARG A 167 7.11 3.54 1.95
N ARG A 168 7.37 2.38 2.56
CA ARG A 168 7.91 2.32 3.92
C ARG A 168 9.39 2.63 3.94
N ASP A 169 9.88 2.99 5.12
CA ASP A 169 11.31 3.12 5.38
C ASP A 169 12.05 1.85 4.97
N ILE A 170 13.25 2.03 4.40
CA ILE A 170 14.09 0.92 3.96
C ILE A 170 14.70 0.24 5.20
N ALA A 171 13.94 -0.69 5.78
CA ALA A 171 14.33 -1.50 6.91
C ALA A 171 14.18 -2.99 6.57
N GLY A 172 15.06 -3.81 7.13
CA GLY A 172 14.88 -5.26 7.09
C GLY A 172 13.72 -5.67 8.00
N GLY A 173 13.03 -6.75 7.66
CA GLY A 173 11.97 -7.30 8.50
C GLY A 173 11.59 -8.73 8.13
N LYS A 174 10.54 -9.24 8.76
CA LYS A 174 10.06 -10.61 8.55
C LYS A 174 9.35 -10.74 7.18
N ILE A 175 9.05 -11.98 6.80
CA ILE A 175 8.25 -12.31 5.61
C ILE A 175 7.02 -13.09 6.06
N LYS A 176 5.84 -12.78 5.52
CA LYS A 176 4.58 -13.46 5.87
C LYS A 176 3.75 -13.76 4.63
N LEU A 177 3.25 -14.98 4.52
CA LEU A 177 2.17 -15.33 3.60
C LEU A 177 0.85 -15.18 4.33
N SER A 178 -0.15 -14.54 3.73
CA SER A 178 -1.43 -14.30 4.40
C SER A 178 -2.62 -14.45 3.46
N ASN A 179 -3.73 -14.92 4.02
CA ASN A 179 -5.04 -14.91 3.37
C ASN A 179 -6.12 -14.90 4.46
N MET A 180 -6.77 -13.76 4.66
CA MET A 180 -7.79 -13.61 5.71
C MET A 180 -9.18 -14.09 5.27
N ALA A 181 -9.36 -14.43 3.98
CA ALA A 181 -10.64 -14.85 3.43
C ALA A 181 -10.89 -16.36 3.64
N PRO A 182 -12.16 -16.82 3.58
CA PRO A 182 -12.50 -18.25 3.59
C PRO A 182 -11.99 -19.02 2.36
N SER A 183 -11.98 -18.40 1.18
CA SER A 183 -11.52 -19.06 -0.05
C SER A 183 -10.02 -19.33 0.03
N PRO A 184 -9.55 -20.57 -0.23
CA PRO A 184 -8.16 -20.93 -0.05
C PRO A 184 -7.26 -20.45 -1.20
N ALA A 185 -5.98 -20.24 -0.88
CA ALA A 185 -4.87 -20.39 -1.81
C ALA A 185 -3.99 -21.56 -1.36
N TRP A 186 -3.26 -22.17 -2.28
CA TRP A 186 -2.28 -23.21 -1.95
C TRP A 186 -0.88 -22.68 -2.25
N TYR A 187 0.06 -22.89 -1.33
CA TYR A 187 1.45 -22.46 -1.48
C TYR A 187 2.40 -23.67 -1.50
N SER A 188 3.45 -23.59 -2.31
CA SER A 188 4.53 -24.58 -2.37
C SER A 188 5.87 -23.91 -2.74
N ASN A 189 6.97 -24.64 -2.60
CA ASN A 189 8.31 -24.23 -3.05
C ASN A 189 8.78 -22.83 -2.60
N PHE A 190 8.45 -22.43 -1.37
CA PHE A 190 8.87 -21.12 -0.85
C PHE A 190 10.39 -21.05 -0.65
N THR A 191 11.01 -19.99 -1.17
CA THR A 191 12.43 -19.65 -0.96
C THR A 191 12.58 -18.13 -0.80
N TYR A 192 13.68 -17.72 -0.16
CA TYR A 192 14.12 -16.33 -0.19
C TYR A 192 15.64 -16.26 -0.23
N THR A 193 16.17 -15.16 -0.76
CA THR A 193 17.59 -14.80 -0.65
C THR A 193 17.68 -13.39 -0.10
N SER A 194 18.35 -13.21 1.04
CA SER A 194 18.68 -11.87 1.56
C SER A 194 20.03 -11.43 0.99
N THR A 195 20.03 -10.47 0.08
CA THR A 195 21.27 -9.96 -0.55
C THR A 195 21.03 -8.60 -1.20
N ASP A 196 22.07 -7.78 -1.23
CA ASP A 196 22.08 -6.53 -2.01
C ASP A 196 22.50 -6.79 -3.48
N ALA A 197 22.98 -8.01 -3.80
CA ALA A 197 23.43 -8.41 -5.14
C ALA A 197 22.28 -8.84 -6.07
N VAL A 198 21.22 -8.04 -6.12
CA VAL A 198 20.11 -8.15 -7.09
C VAL A 198 20.07 -6.91 -7.98
N THR A 199 19.29 -6.94 -9.04
CA THR A 199 19.16 -5.80 -9.97
C THR A 199 17.71 -5.63 -10.36
N ILE A 200 17.24 -4.38 -10.32
CA ILE A 200 15.96 -3.96 -10.89
C ILE A 200 16.20 -3.72 -12.39
N ARG A 201 15.48 -4.44 -13.25
CA ARG A 201 15.65 -4.35 -14.71
C ARG A 201 14.87 -3.18 -15.32
N SER A 202 13.75 -2.85 -14.70
CA SER A 202 12.84 -1.78 -15.08
C SER A 202 13.45 -0.42 -14.80
N LYS A 203 13.07 0.57 -15.61
CA LYS A 203 13.45 1.96 -15.42
C LYS A 203 12.20 2.78 -15.17
N ALA A 204 12.16 3.49 -14.06
CA ALA A 204 11.06 4.40 -13.78
C ALA A 204 11.16 5.60 -14.72
N ALA A 205 10.03 5.97 -15.35
CA ALA A 205 9.90 7.30 -15.91
C ALA A 205 10.06 8.32 -14.77
N PRO A 206 10.77 9.45 -14.99
CA PRO A 206 10.81 10.51 -14.00
C PRO A 206 9.39 10.96 -13.64
N VAL A 207 9.09 11.04 -12.34
CA VAL A 207 7.82 11.62 -11.88
C VAL A 207 7.92 13.15 -12.06
N PRO A 208 7.02 13.79 -12.82
CA PRO A 208 7.03 15.24 -12.97
C PRO A 208 6.92 15.93 -11.61
N PRO A 209 7.57 17.11 -11.42
CA PRO A 209 7.40 17.86 -10.19
C PRO A 209 5.93 18.26 -10.01
N LEU A 210 5.46 18.22 -8.76
CA LEU A 210 4.11 18.65 -8.43
C LEU A 210 3.92 20.14 -8.79
N PRO A 211 2.79 20.51 -9.42
CA PRO A 211 2.45 21.92 -9.64
C PRO A 211 2.47 22.71 -8.32
N SER A 212 2.86 23.99 -8.37
CA SER A 212 2.90 24.86 -7.18
C SER A 212 1.55 25.09 -6.52
N THR A 213 0.45 24.76 -7.21
CA THR A 213 -0.92 24.78 -6.69
C THR A 213 -1.19 23.62 -5.73
N VAL A 214 -0.44 22.52 -5.80
CA VAL A 214 -0.62 21.35 -4.93
C VAL A 214 -0.20 21.67 -3.51
N ILE A 215 -1.04 21.33 -2.54
CA ILE A 215 -0.70 21.42 -1.12
C ILE A 215 0.14 20.19 -0.76
N THR A 216 1.45 20.39 -0.62
CA THR A 216 2.42 19.32 -0.39
C THR A 216 2.70 19.04 1.08
N SER A 217 2.06 19.77 2.00
CA SER A 217 2.42 19.73 3.41
C SER A 217 1.29 20.20 4.31
N TRP A 218 1.02 19.40 5.35
CA TRP A 218 -0.09 19.54 6.28
C TRP A 218 0.37 19.51 7.73
N GLN A 219 -0.36 20.23 8.58
CA GLN A 219 -0.42 19.94 10.02
C GLN A 219 -1.55 18.94 10.23
N VAL A 220 -1.27 17.78 10.80
CA VAL A 220 -2.25 16.70 11.05
C VAL A 220 -2.48 16.57 12.55
N SER A 221 -3.74 16.54 12.97
CA SER A 221 -4.07 16.38 14.38
C SER A 221 -3.88 14.94 14.86
N SER A 222 -3.84 14.73 16.18
CA SER A 222 -4.17 13.43 16.77
C SER A 222 -5.58 12.99 16.34
N PRO A 223 -5.85 11.68 16.23
CA PRO A 223 -7.15 11.18 15.83
C PRO A 223 -8.20 11.40 16.93
N PHE A 224 -9.46 11.49 16.51
CA PHE A 224 -10.62 11.66 17.38
C PHE A 224 -11.85 11.00 16.74
N ASN A 225 -12.94 10.91 17.51
CA ASN A 225 -14.18 10.30 17.03
C ASN A 225 -14.95 11.26 16.10
N GLU A 226 -15.31 10.80 14.89
CA GLU A 226 -16.07 11.58 13.91
C GLU A 226 -17.36 12.19 14.47
N LYS A 227 -18.02 11.49 15.40
CA LYS A 227 -19.30 11.91 15.99
C LYS A 227 -19.21 13.28 16.67
N GLN A 228 -18.01 13.71 17.08
CA GLN A 228 -17.78 15.05 17.63
C GLN A 228 -18.09 16.18 16.62
N LEU A 229 -18.13 15.87 15.32
CA LEU A 229 -18.45 16.81 14.24
C LEU A 229 -19.92 16.75 13.79
N THR A 230 -20.78 15.99 14.47
CA THR A 230 -22.22 15.95 14.17
C THR A 230 -22.84 17.33 14.35
N ASN A 231 -23.53 17.83 13.32
CA ASN A 231 -24.14 19.17 13.28
C ASN A 231 -23.17 20.32 13.61
N LYS A 232 -21.87 20.12 13.35
CA LYS A 232 -20.82 21.08 13.65
C LYS A 232 -20.59 22.01 12.46
N PHE A 233 -21.41 23.05 12.34
CA PHE A 233 -21.28 24.06 11.28
C PHE A 233 -20.18 25.10 11.56
N HIS A 234 -19.79 25.24 12.83
CA HIS A 234 -18.71 26.13 13.26
C HIS A 234 -17.78 25.41 14.24
N LEU A 235 -16.47 25.50 14.01
CA LEU A 235 -15.46 25.04 14.96
C LEU A 235 -15.23 26.09 16.04
N SER A 236 -15.18 25.65 17.28
CA SER A 236 -14.83 26.44 18.46
C SER A 236 -13.44 26.03 18.97
N ALA A 237 -12.83 26.88 19.80
CA ALA A 237 -11.53 26.56 20.41
C ALA A 237 -11.58 25.25 21.23
N ALA A 238 -12.72 24.94 21.86
CA ALA A 238 -12.91 23.72 22.64
C ALA A 238 -12.82 22.45 21.78
N ASP A 239 -13.22 22.51 20.51
CA ASP A 239 -13.19 21.37 19.59
C ASP A 239 -11.78 20.94 19.23
N THR A 240 -10.82 21.86 19.36
CA THR A 240 -9.44 21.65 18.90
C THR A 240 -8.43 21.73 20.05
N ALA A 241 -8.85 22.15 21.24
CA ALA A 241 -7.96 22.43 22.37
C ALA A 241 -7.14 21.23 22.84
N LYS A 242 -7.69 20.02 22.71
CA LYS A 242 -7.04 18.77 23.15
C LYS A 242 -6.24 18.08 22.04
N LEU A 243 -6.30 18.60 20.81
CA LEU A 243 -5.60 18.01 19.68
C LEU A 243 -4.11 18.32 19.75
N SER A 244 -3.29 17.30 19.59
CA SER A 244 -1.86 17.46 19.31
C SER A 244 -1.65 17.50 17.79
N TRP A 245 -0.54 18.07 17.33
CA TRP A 245 -0.29 18.29 15.90
C TRP A 245 1.06 17.72 15.50
N LYS A 246 1.09 17.05 14.35
CA LYS A 246 2.31 16.57 13.69
C LYS A 246 2.37 17.10 12.27
N HIS A 247 3.56 17.23 11.74
CA HIS A 247 3.76 17.58 10.35
C HIS A 247 3.73 16.32 9.48
N LEU A 248 3.12 16.40 8.31
CA LEU A 248 3.16 15.34 7.32
C LEU A 248 3.18 15.92 5.91
N ASN A 249 4.03 15.37 5.06
CA ASN A 249 4.16 15.78 3.67
C ASN A 249 3.36 14.86 2.75
N ALA A 250 2.97 15.41 1.61
CA ALA A 250 2.48 14.61 0.50
C ALA A 250 3.64 13.87 -0.19
N ASP A 251 3.33 12.73 -0.79
CA ASP A 251 4.24 11.99 -1.65
C ASP A 251 4.43 12.67 -3.02
N GLU A 252 5.20 12.07 -3.90
CA GLU A 252 5.46 12.62 -5.24
C GLU A 252 4.22 12.69 -6.15
N LEU A 253 3.13 12.01 -5.76
CA LEU A 253 1.84 12.10 -6.43
C LEU A 253 0.95 13.16 -5.76
N GLY A 254 1.37 13.81 -4.68
CA GLY A 254 0.58 14.81 -3.96
C GLY A 254 -0.45 14.20 -3.01
N VAL A 255 -0.35 12.91 -2.70
CA VAL A 255 -1.18 12.22 -1.71
C VAL A 255 -0.50 12.26 -0.35
N THR A 256 -1.23 12.63 0.69
CA THR A 256 -0.79 12.54 2.08
C THR A 256 -1.50 11.37 2.75
N ASP A 257 -0.77 10.29 3.03
CA ASP A 257 -1.27 9.11 3.75
C ASP A 257 -1.24 9.35 5.27
N LEU A 258 -2.42 9.62 5.82
CA LEU A 258 -2.65 9.93 7.22
C LEU A 258 -2.43 8.70 8.12
N ALA A 259 -2.54 7.49 7.56
CA ALA A 259 -2.29 6.25 8.29
C ALA A 259 -0.83 6.14 8.75
N MET A 260 0.09 6.88 8.13
CA MET A 260 1.49 6.99 8.59
C MET A 260 1.62 7.51 10.03
N LEU A 261 0.64 8.30 10.51
CA LEU A 261 0.69 8.89 11.85
C LEU A 261 -0.15 8.15 12.89
N SER A 262 -1.23 7.48 12.48
CA SER A 262 -2.15 6.78 13.38
C SER A 262 -2.99 5.74 12.63
N GLY A 263 -3.36 4.66 13.31
CA GLY A 263 -4.35 3.70 12.79
C GLY A 263 -5.78 4.17 13.02
N VAL A 264 -6.72 3.47 12.38
CA VAL A 264 -8.16 3.70 12.52
C VAL A 264 -8.74 2.71 13.53
N ASP A 265 -9.56 3.22 14.44
CA ASP A 265 -10.42 2.41 15.29
C ASP A 265 -11.80 3.07 15.46
N SER A 266 -12.74 2.36 16.11
CA SER A 266 -14.13 2.82 16.26
C SER A 266 -14.31 4.11 17.08
N ASN A 267 -13.28 4.53 17.82
CA ASN A 267 -13.25 5.76 18.61
C ASN A 267 -12.31 6.83 18.02
N SER A 268 -11.46 6.47 17.06
CA SER A 268 -10.35 7.28 16.55
C SER A 268 -10.27 7.14 15.03
N ASN A 269 -11.34 7.53 14.34
CA ASN A 269 -11.48 7.36 12.90
C ASN A 269 -11.37 8.68 12.11
N THR A 270 -11.12 9.81 12.78
CA THR A 270 -11.06 11.14 12.14
C THR A 270 -9.81 11.90 12.57
N VAL A 271 -9.16 12.59 11.63
CA VAL A 271 -8.13 13.60 11.90
C VAL A 271 -8.49 14.90 11.21
N PHE A 272 -8.01 16.02 11.75
CA PHE A 272 -7.94 17.27 11.00
C PHE A 272 -6.61 17.37 10.28
N VAL A 273 -6.64 17.74 9.01
CA VAL A 273 -5.49 18.35 8.33
C VAL A 273 -5.71 19.85 8.23
N LYS A 274 -4.65 20.62 8.50
CA LYS A 274 -4.69 22.09 8.56
C LYS A 274 -3.64 22.72 7.67
N ARG A 275 -4.03 23.78 6.96
CA ARG A 275 -3.17 24.65 6.15
C ARG A 275 -3.52 26.12 6.40
N ILE A 276 -2.50 26.96 6.51
CA ILE A 276 -2.67 28.42 6.50
C ILE A 276 -2.50 28.92 5.06
N ILE A 277 -3.45 29.74 4.62
CA ILE A 277 -3.44 30.39 3.31
C ILE A 277 -3.33 31.90 3.54
N TYR A 278 -2.32 32.52 2.93
CA TYR A 278 -2.17 33.97 2.94
C TYR A 278 -2.61 34.53 1.59
N ALA A 279 -3.61 35.42 1.60
CA ALA A 279 -4.14 36.05 0.40
C ALA A 279 -3.83 37.54 0.39
N ASP A 280 -3.26 38.05 -0.71
CA ASP A 280 -2.88 39.47 -0.83
C ASP A 280 -4.09 40.41 -0.94
N LYS A 281 -5.20 39.88 -1.45
CA LYS A 281 -6.50 40.55 -1.63
C LYS A 281 -7.63 39.57 -1.30
N PRO A 282 -8.83 40.05 -0.89
CA PRO A 282 -9.97 39.15 -0.76
C PRO A 282 -10.35 38.60 -2.15
N GLY A 283 -10.86 37.37 -2.19
CA GLY A 283 -11.28 36.75 -3.44
C GLY A 283 -11.55 35.26 -3.32
N ILE A 284 -12.17 34.71 -4.36
CA ILE A 284 -12.50 33.30 -4.44
C ILE A 284 -11.31 32.52 -5.00
N GLN A 285 -10.93 31.44 -4.33
CA GLN A 285 -9.98 30.45 -4.85
C GLN A 285 -10.62 29.06 -4.85
N LYS A 286 -10.36 28.27 -5.90
CA LYS A 286 -10.91 26.92 -5.99
C LYS A 286 -9.99 25.95 -5.26
N LEU A 287 -10.52 25.23 -4.28
CA LEU A 287 -9.86 24.07 -3.70
C LEU A 287 -10.37 22.83 -4.43
N SER A 288 -9.53 22.22 -5.26
CA SER A 288 -9.78 20.89 -5.84
C SER A 288 -9.12 19.84 -4.95
N PHE A 289 -9.85 18.82 -4.51
CA PHE A 289 -9.35 17.87 -3.52
C PHE A 289 -9.97 16.47 -3.68
N GLY A 290 -9.31 15.51 -3.06
CA GLY A 290 -9.83 14.17 -2.79
C GLY A 290 -9.53 13.82 -1.34
N PHE A 291 -10.34 12.94 -0.79
CA PHE A 291 -10.29 12.50 0.60
C PHE A 291 -10.73 11.04 0.67
N SER A 292 -10.27 10.31 1.68
CA SER A 292 -10.83 8.98 1.96
C SER A 292 -12.16 9.08 2.68
N ASP A 293 -13.08 8.19 2.30
CA ASP A 293 -14.39 7.91 2.91
C ASP A 293 -15.29 9.11 3.19
N ARG A 294 -14.93 10.03 4.07
CA ARG A 294 -15.73 11.24 4.39
C ARG A 294 -14.83 12.42 4.66
N ALA A 295 -15.29 13.61 4.27
CA ALA A 295 -14.62 14.85 4.61
C ALA A 295 -15.57 15.99 5.00
N LYS A 296 -15.08 16.87 5.88
CA LYS A 296 -15.69 18.18 6.17
C LYS A 296 -14.65 19.28 6.04
N VAL A 297 -14.88 20.23 5.14
CA VAL A 297 -13.98 21.37 4.91
C VAL A 297 -14.49 22.57 5.68
N TYR A 298 -13.63 23.15 6.51
CA TYR A 298 -13.86 24.39 7.24
C TYR A 298 -12.89 25.47 6.78
N LEU A 299 -13.42 26.66 6.49
CA LEU A 299 -12.64 27.86 6.22
C LEU A 299 -12.93 28.87 7.32
N ASN A 300 -11.89 29.33 8.01
CA ASN A 300 -12.01 30.29 9.11
C ASN A 300 -13.09 29.85 10.11
N ASN A 301 -13.01 28.58 10.52
CA ASN A 301 -13.93 27.88 11.43
C ASN A 301 -15.34 27.62 10.92
N ARG A 302 -15.74 28.08 9.72
CA ARG A 302 -17.08 27.84 9.17
C ARG A 302 -17.06 26.70 8.17
N LEU A 303 -17.99 25.75 8.29
CA LEU A 303 -18.17 24.65 7.35
C LEU A 303 -18.49 25.20 5.95
N GLN A 304 -17.77 24.70 4.95
CA GLN A 304 -17.92 25.02 3.54
C GLN A 304 -18.40 23.83 2.72
N TYR A 305 -18.03 22.62 3.12
CA TYR A 305 -18.30 21.40 2.38
C TYR A 305 -18.40 20.21 3.33
N ALA A 306 -19.26 19.24 2.98
CA ALA A 306 -19.26 17.90 3.53
C ALA A 306 -19.47 16.90 2.37
N GLY A 307 -18.74 15.80 2.35
CA GLY A 307 -18.82 14.80 1.29
C GLY A 307 -18.52 13.39 1.77
N GLU A 308 -18.95 12.43 0.95
CA GLU A 308 -18.81 11.00 1.20
C GLU A 308 -18.34 10.29 -0.09
N ASP A 309 -17.29 9.50 0.06
CA ASP A 309 -16.55 8.76 -0.96
C ASP A 309 -16.29 7.30 -0.52
N GLY A 310 -17.06 6.79 0.43
CA GLY A 310 -16.86 5.45 0.98
C GLY A 310 -16.99 4.32 -0.04
N PHE A 311 -16.27 3.22 0.15
CA PHE A 311 -16.36 2.04 -0.71
C PHE A 311 -17.82 1.54 -0.82
N MET A 312 -18.29 1.32 -2.05
CA MET A 312 -19.67 0.94 -2.39
C MET A 312 -20.78 1.92 -1.95
N SER A 313 -20.44 3.15 -1.56
CA SER A 313 -21.42 4.16 -1.11
C SER A 313 -22.33 4.68 -2.23
N ARG A 314 -21.84 4.69 -3.48
CA ARG A 314 -22.57 5.21 -4.65
C ARG A 314 -23.15 4.12 -5.54
N ASP A 315 -22.38 3.07 -5.77
CA ASP A 315 -22.77 1.87 -6.52
C ASP A 315 -21.90 0.67 -6.12
N TYR A 316 -22.28 -0.54 -6.56
CA TYR A 316 -21.64 -1.80 -6.17
C TYR A 316 -20.15 -1.95 -6.55
N ARG A 317 -19.61 -1.05 -7.38
CA ARG A 317 -18.22 -1.00 -7.82
C ARG A 317 -17.52 0.31 -7.47
N PHE A 318 -18.18 1.21 -6.75
CA PHE A 318 -17.59 2.47 -6.37
C PHE A 318 -16.41 2.24 -5.42
N LEU A 319 -15.19 2.48 -5.91
CA LEU A 319 -13.96 2.13 -5.20
C LEU A 319 -13.60 3.09 -4.06
N GLY A 320 -14.05 4.34 -4.10
CA GLY A 320 -13.61 5.38 -3.15
C GLY A 320 -12.14 5.76 -3.30
N THR A 321 -11.61 5.68 -4.52
CA THR A 321 -10.22 6.05 -4.82
C THR A 321 -10.02 7.56 -4.77
N ILE A 322 -8.94 8.01 -4.14
CA ILE A 322 -8.67 9.43 -3.98
C ILE A 322 -8.20 10.11 -5.27
N GLY A 323 -8.75 11.27 -5.60
CA GLY A 323 -8.33 12.09 -6.75
C GLY A 323 -8.87 13.52 -6.67
N TYR A 324 -8.51 14.39 -7.61
CA TYR A 324 -9.05 15.76 -7.66
C TYR A 324 -10.47 15.80 -8.23
N PHE A 325 -11.38 15.02 -7.65
CA PHE A 325 -12.75 14.83 -8.14
C PHE A 325 -13.74 15.80 -7.49
N ASP A 326 -13.45 16.29 -6.28
CA ASP A 326 -14.27 17.24 -5.56
C ASP A 326 -13.68 18.65 -5.61
N ALA A 327 -14.56 19.65 -5.47
CA ALA A 327 -14.16 21.04 -5.39
C ALA A 327 -15.05 21.87 -4.48
N VAL A 328 -14.44 22.83 -3.78
CA VAL A 328 -15.13 23.90 -3.05
C VAL A 328 -14.47 25.24 -3.35
N TYR A 329 -15.28 26.29 -3.50
CA TYR A 329 -14.80 27.64 -3.78
C TYR A 329 -14.68 28.40 -2.45
N LEU A 330 -13.44 28.71 -2.07
CA LEU A 330 -13.10 29.34 -0.80
C LEU A 330 -13.14 30.86 -0.94
N ASP A 331 -14.05 31.53 -0.23
CA ASP A 331 -14.09 32.99 -0.13
C ASP A 331 -13.04 33.49 0.86
N LEU A 332 -11.83 33.76 0.35
CA LEU A 332 -10.69 34.16 1.16
C LEU A 332 -10.74 35.63 1.52
N LYS A 333 -10.38 35.93 2.76
CA LYS A 333 -10.14 37.29 3.23
C LYS A 333 -8.72 37.71 2.94
N LYS A 334 -8.46 39.01 2.77
CA LYS A 334 -7.09 39.53 2.77
C LYS A 334 -6.36 39.10 4.06
N GLY A 335 -5.11 38.67 3.91
CA GLY A 335 -4.28 38.19 5.00
C GLY A 335 -4.48 36.71 5.27
N ARG A 336 -4.52 36.35 6.56
CA ARG A 336 -4.46 34.97 7.03
C ARG A 336 -5.85 34.29 6.98
N ASN A 337 -5.91 33.13 6.32
CA ASN A 337 -7.06 32.25 6.31
C ASN A 337 -6.64 30.86 6.82
N GLU A 338 -7.51 30.22 7.61
CA GLU A 338 -7.29 28.86 8.08
C GLU A 338 -8.18 27.88 7.31
N LEU A 339 -7.55 26.95 6.60
CA LEU A 339 -8.20 25.80 5.99
C LEU A 339 -8.01 24.59 6.90
N TRP A 340 -9.12 24.00 7.33
CA TRP A 340 -9.16 22.76 8.08
C TRP A 340 -10.01 21.75 7.32
N ILE A 341 -9.54 20.52 7.19
CA ILE A 341 -10.30 19.44 6.59
C ILE A 341 -10.31 18.29 7.58
N ALA A 342 -11.48 17.95 8.11
CA ALA A 342 -11.65 16.69 8.82
C ALA A 342 -11.73 15.57 7.76
N VAL A 343 -10.90 14.54 7.89
CA VAL A 343 -10.91 13.36 7.03
C VAL A 343 -11.19 12.15 7.91
N SER A 344 -12.26 11.43 7.62
CA SER A 344 -12.75 10.30 8.41
C SER A 344 -12.68 9.02 7.58
N GLU A 345 -12.20 7.95 8.17
CA GLU A 345 -11.90 6.67 7.49
C GLU A 345 -12.57 5.50 8.20
N ASP A 346 -13.11 4.55 7.45
CA ASP A 346 -13.53 3.24 7.97
C ASP A 346 -12.62 2.13 7.44
N PHE A 347 -12.32 2.13 6.13
CA PHE A 347 -11.53 1.08 5.48
C PHE A 347 -11.09 1.45 4.06
N GLY A 348 -9.83 1.14 3.75
CA GLY A 348 -9.28 1.12 2.39
C GLY A 348 -8.14 2.10 2.14
N GLY A 349 -7.86 2.96 3.11
CA GLY A 349 -6.68 3.81 3.17
C GLY A 349 -7.05 5.20 3.60
N TRP A 350 -6.29 5.81 4.51
CA TRP A 350 -6.64 7.10 5.09
C TRP A 350 -5.81 8.24 4.48
N GLY A 351 -6.37 9.03 3.57
CA GLY A 351 -5.59 9.99 2.81
C GLY A 351 -6.32 11.27 2.43
N ILE A 352 -5.52 12.28 2.09
CA ILE A 352 -5.96 13.56 1.53
C ILE A 352 -5.04 13.96 0.37
N LYS A 353 -5.61 14.60 -0.64
CA LYS A 353 -4.87 15.27 -1.71
C LYS A 353 -5.60 16.55 -2.07
N ALA A 354 -4.88 17.68 -2.17
CA ALA A 354 -5.52 18.95 -2.49
C ALA A 354 -4.62 19.87 -3.32
N LYS A 355 -5.24 20.75 -4.10
CA LYS A 355 -4.60 21.87 -4.79
C LYS A 355 -5.48 23.11 -4.74
N LEU A 356 -4.85 24.27 -4.69
CA LEU A 356 -5.48 25.59 -4.62
C LEU A 356 -5.24 26.33 -5.94
N GLU A 357 -6.32 26.69 -6.63
CA GLU A 357 -6.34 27.21 -8.01
C GLU A 357 -6.98 28.60 -8.10
#